data_AF-A0A662NLQ6-F1
#
_entry.id   AF-A0A662NLQ6-F1
#
_cell.length_a   1.000
_cell.length_b   1.000
_cell.length_c   1.000
_cell.angle_alpha   90.00
_cell.angle_beta   90.00
_cell.angle_gamma   90.00
#
_symmetry.space_group_name_H-M   'P 1'
#
loop_
_entity.id
_entity.type
_entity.pdbx_description
1 polymer ?
#
loop_
_entity_poly.entity_id
_entity_poly.type
_entity_poly.pdbx_seq_one_letter_code
_entity_poly.pdbx_strand_id
1 'polypeptide(L)'
;LIITYITSMFGEANFPDLVNLMNEGEEYYQDGKYSAAIFSAMEARIRAEVILDTLGIDNETVLMDKLQRMKEDAKVAIAIAQKEGIYPLLSLAYYEFAQSYEKQGGLENIQTAMVFYQYAKETSTVFLSTTTPPKITEEPLIPLTTPLTNHTVPQNTTSPVQQETSGYPIPLIAGTLVIGLLLGFIAGRKT
;
A
#
# COMPACT_ATOMS: atom_id res chain seq x y z
N LEU A 1 -17.62 -9.30 16.80
CA LEU A 1 -19.01 -9.32 16.27
C LEU A 1 -19.05 -9.60 14.77
N ILE A 2 -18.83 -8.63 13.87
CA ILE A 2 -18.97 -8.89 12.41
C ILE A 2 -18.01 -9.98 11.90
N ILE A 3 -16.73 -9.93 12.30
CA ILE A 3 -15.73 -10.98 11.99
C ILE A 3 -16.20 -12.33 12.53
N THR A 4 -16.61 -12.36 13.81
CA THR A 4 -17.17 -13.54 14.50
C THR A 4 -18.37 -14.15 13.79
N TYR A 5 -19.22 -13.33 13.17
CA TYR A 5 -20.37 -13.78 12.38
C TYR A 5 -19.92 -14.41 11.06
N ILE A 6 -19.01 -13.76 10.33
CA ILE A 6 -18.45 -14.27 9.07
C ILE A 6 -17.70 -15.59 9.30
N THR A 7 -16.81 -15.67 10.30
CA THR A 7 -16.06 -16.91 10.59
C THR A 7 -16.96 -18.03 11.13
N SER A 8 -18.04 -17.72 11.84
CA SER A 8 -19.05 -18.70 12.27
C SER A 8 -19.92 -19.22 11.11
N MET A 9 -20.19 -18.39 10.10
CA MET A 9 -21.03 -18.76 8.95
C MET A 9 -20.25 -19.47 7.83
N PHE A 10 -18.99 -19.08 7.59
CA PHE A 10 -18.17 -19.53 6.46
C PHE A 10 -16.92 -20.31 6.86
N GLY A 11 -16.59 -20.38 8.15
CA GLY A 11 -15.37 -21.00 8.66
C GLY A 11 -14.18 -20.03 8.65
N GLU A 12 -13.44 -20.03 9.75
CA GLU A 12 -12.23 -19.23 9.98
C GLU A 12 -11.14 -19.42 8.91
N ALA A 13 -10.97 -20.65 8.42
CA ALA A 13 -9.97 -21.00 7.40
C ALA A 13 -10.16 -20.29 6.04
N ASN A 14 -11.33 -19.71 5.78
CA ASN A 14 -11.59 -18.93 4.56
C ASN A 14 -11.22 -17.44 4.72
N PHE A 15 -10.96 -16.97 5.94
CA PHE A 15 -10.64 -15.56 6.23
C PHE A 15 -9.50 -15.42 7.26
N PRO A 16 -8.33 -16.09 7.06
CA PRO A 16 -7.23 -16.05 8.02
C PRO A 16 -6.75 -14.61 8.27
N ASP A 17 -6.68 -13.77 7.23
CA ASP A 17 -6.21 -12.39 7.33
C ASP A 17 -7.13 -11.52 8.22
N LEU A 18 -8.45 -11.75 8.21
CA LEU A 18 -9.38 -11.04 9.11
C LEU A 18 -9.14 -11.41 10.58
N VAL A 19 -8.80 -12.67 10.85
CA VAL A 19 -8.58 -13.17 12.21
C VAL A 19 -7.20 -12.79 12.71
N ASN A 20 -6.16 -12.86 11.87
CA ASN A 20 -4.83 -12.36 12.18
C ASN A 20 -4.90 -10.86 12.55
N LEU A 21 -5.53 -10.03 11.72
CA LEU A 21 -5.67 -8.59 11.92
C LEU A 21 -6.52 -8.23 13.16
N MET A 22 -7.50 -9.08 13.51
CA MET A 22 -8.26 -8.97 14.76
C MET A 22 -7.38 -9.32 15.99
N ASN A 23 -6.59 -10.38 15.89
CA ASN A 23 -5.70 -10.84 16.96
C ASN A 23 -4.53 -9.86 17.18
N GLU A 24 -3.95 -9.29 16.12
CA GLU A 24 -2.98 -8.19 16.19
C GLU A 24 -3.57 -6.96 16.89
N GLY A 25 -4.83 -6.61 16.59
CA GLY A 25 -5.54 -5.51 17.27
C GLY A 25 -5.70 -5.74 18.78
N GLU A 26 -5.95 -6.98 19.19
CA GLU A 26 -6.03 -7.39 20.60
C GLU A 26 -4.65 -7.43 21.27
N GLU A 27 -3.61 -7.94 20.59
CA GLU A 27 -2.21 -7.91 21.08
C GLU A 27 -1.75 -6.45 21.28
N TYR A 28 -2.00 -5.58 20.31
CA TYR A 28 -1.72 -4.15 20.42
C TYR A 28 -2.51 -3.47 21.55
N TYR A 29 -3.71 -3.95 21.89
CA TYR A 29 -4.47 -3.44 23.03
C TYR A 29 -3.81 -3.86 24.36
N GLN A 30 -3.44 -5.14 24.49
CA GLN A 30 -2.79 -5.69 25.68
C GLN A 30 -1.39 -5.10 25.93
N ASP A 31 -0.64 -4.79 24.87
CA ASP A 31 0.64 -4.07 24.91
C ASP A 31 0.49 -2.55 25.17
N GLY A 32 -0.73 -2.02 25.27
CA GLY A 32 -0.98 -0.59 25.45
C GLY A 32 -0.69 0.28 24.21
N LYS A 33 -0.48 -0.34 23.04
CA LYS A 33 -0.28 0.30 21.73
C LYS A 33 -1.63 0.77 21.13
N TYR A 34 -2.43 1.50 21.91
CA TYR A 34 -3.85 1.75 21.64
C TYR A 34 -4.15 2.32 20.23
N SER A 35 -3.29 3.18 19.69
CA SER A 35 -3.46 3.68 18.32
C SER A 35 -3.41 2.55 17.29
N ALA A 36 -2.43 1.64 17.40
CA ALA A 36 -2.32 0.49 16.51
C ALA A 36 -3.51 -0.48 16.70
N ALA A 37 -3.93 -0.72 17.95
CA ALA A 37 -5.13 -1.50 18.25
C ALA A 37 -6.40 -0.94 17.56
N ILE A 38 -6.60 0.38 17.62
CA ILE A 38 -7.73 1.06 16.96
C ILE A 38 -7.63 0.95 15.43
N PHE A 39 -6.45 1.16 14.85
CA PHE A 39 -6.27 1.04 13.39
C PHE A 39 -6.45 -0.39 12.89
N SER A 40 -5.89 -1.41 13.54
CA SER A 40 -6.10 -2.82 13.19
C SER A 40 -7.56 -3.26 13.36
N ALA A 41 -8.23 -2.85 14.45
CA ALA A 41 -9.65 -3.17 14.67
C ALA A 41 -10.57 -2.47 13.66
N MET A 42 -10.24 -1.23 13.28
CA MET A 42 -10.91 -0.51 12.18
C MET A 42 -10.69 -1.22 10.84
N GLU A 43 -9.46 -1.63 10.55
CA GLU A 43 -9.12 -2.31 9.30
C GLU A 43 -9.83 -3.67 9.18
N ALA A 44 -9.79 -4.49 10.23
CA ALA A 44 -10.47 -5.79 10.27
C ALA A 44 -11.99 -5.64 10.16
N ARG A 45 -12.59 -4.62 10.79
CA ARG A 45 -14.02 -4.28 10.61
C ARG A 45 -14.32 -3.96 9.15
N ILE A 46 -13.56 -3.08 8.53
CA ILE A 46 -13.85 -2.56 7.19
C ILE A 46 -13.70 -3.64 6.12
N ARG A 47 -12.66 -4.48 6.21
CA ARG A 47 -12.51 -5.65 5.34
C ARG A 47 -13.69 -6.62 5.51
N ALA A 48 -14.13 -6.87 6.75
CA ALA A 48 -15.29 -7.71 7.03
C ALA A 48 -16.63 -7.11 6.53
N GLU A 49 -16.81 -5.78 6.64
CA GLU A 49 -17.95 -5.06 6.09
C GLU A 49 -18.00 -5.23 4.57
N VAL A 50 -16.90 -4.98 3.85
CA VAL A 50 -16.83 -5.14 2.38
C VAL A 50 -17.03 -6.59 1.95
N ILE A 51 -16.41 -7.57 2.63
CA ILE A 51 -16.62 -9.00 2.35
C ILE A 51 -18.09 -9.40 2.48
N LEU A 52 -18.79 -8.91 3.52
CA LEU A 52 -20.23 -9.16 3.68
C LEU A 52 -21.06 -8.45 2.60
N ASP A 53 -20.62 -7.28 2.14
CA ASP A 53 -21.29 -6.51 1.09
C ASP A 53 -21.04 -7.07 -0.33
N THR A 54 -19.99 -7.84 -0.57
CA THR A 54 -19.66 -8.41 -1.90
C THR A 54 -19.90 -9.91 -2.02
N LEU A 55 -20.17 -10.60 -0.91
CA LEU A 55 -20.42 -12.05 -0.88
C LEU A 55 -21.49 -12.49 -1.89
N GLY A 56 -21.10 -13.38 -2.82
CA GLY A 56 -22.00 -13.93 -3.84
C GLY A 56 -22.40 -12.95 -4.94
N ILE A 57 -21.69 -11.82 -5.10
CA ILE A 57 -21.93 -10.83 -6.15
C ILE A 57 -20.82 -10.91 -7.21
N ASP A 58 -20.99 -11.83 -8.16
CA ASP A 58 -20.11 -11.96 -9.34
C ASP A 58 -20.42 -10.91 -10.43
N ASN A 59 -21.37 -10.01 -10.19
CA ASN A 59 -21.83 -9.00 -11.15
C ASN A 59 -21.13 -7.65 -10.93
N GLU A 60 -20.29 -7.27 -11.89
CA GLU A 60 -19.48 -6.05 -11.84
C GLU A 60 -20.32 -4.77 -11.71
N THR A 61 -21.48 -4.68 -12.40
CA THR A 61 -22.37 -3.52 -12.31
C THR A 61 -22.98 -3.37 -10.91
N VAL A 62 -23.38 -4.47 -10.28
CA VAL A 62 -23.94 -4.45 -8.91
C VAL A 62 -22.87 -4.05 -7.88
N LEU A 63 -21.62 -4.49 -8.06
CA LEU A 63 -20.50 -4.02 -7.23
C LEU A 63 -20.18 -2.54 -7.51
N MET A 64 -20.23 -2.07 -8.76
CA MET A 64 -20.03 -0.67 -9.11
C MET A 64 -21.09 0.24 -8.45
N ASP A 65 -22.36 -0.18 -8.42
CA ASP A 65 -23.42 0.53 -7.70
C ASP A 65 -23.16 0.63 -6.20
N LYS A 66 -22.57 -0.41 -5.57
CA LYS A 66 -22.12 -0.37 -4.17
C LYS A 66 -20.92 0.57 -3.99
N LEU A 67 -19.95 0.50 -4.90
CA LEU A 67 -18.75 1.35 -4.91
C LEU A 67 -19.11 2.84 -4.95
N GLN A 68 -20.00 3.27 -5.85
CA GLN A 68 -20.37 4.69 -5.95
C GLN A 68 -21.06 5.22 -4.67
N ARG A 69 -21.77 4.37 -3.92
CA ARG A 69 -22.32 4.74 -2.59
C ARG A 69 -21.21 4.92 -1.56
N MET A 70 -20.30 3.95 -1.43
CA MET A 70 -19.15 4.04 -0.49
C MET A 70 -18.25 5.26 -0.79
N LYS A 71 -18.07 5.58 -2.07
CA LYS A 71 -17.35 6.75 -2.56
C LYS A 71 -18.00 8.08 -2.17
N GLU A 72 -19.32 8.21 -2.35
CA GLU A 72 -20.03 9.43 -1.93
C GLU A 72 -20.07 9.56 -0.41
N ASP A 73 -20.27 8.46 0.32
CA ASP A 73 -20.15 8.40 1.79
C ASP A 73 -18.78 8.91 2.27
N ALA A 74 -17.69 8.45 1.65
CA ALA A 74 -16.32 8.87 1.98
C ALA A 74 -16.09 10.36 1.70
N LYS A 75 -16.58 10.84 0.55
CA LYS A 75 -16.54 12.26 0.14
C LYS A 75 -17.35 13.15 1.10
N VAL A 76 -18.51 12.71 1.56
CA VAL A 76 -19.33 13.40 2.57
C VAL A 76 -18.60 13.44 3.92
N ALA A 77 -18.01 12.32 4.37
CA ALA A 77 -17.27 12.27 5.63
C ALA A 77 -16.03 13.19 5.63
N ILE A 78 -15.25 13.19 4.54
CA ILE A 78 -14.13 14.11 4.33
C ILE A 78 -14.59 15.58 4.34
N ALA A 79 -15.72 15.90 3.69
CA ALA A 79 -16.28 17.26 3.70
C ALA A 79 -16.75 17.71 5.09
N ILE A 80 -17.27 16.80 5.93
CA ILE A 80 -17.61 17.07 7.32
C ILE A 80 -16.33 17.35 8.14
N ALA A 81 -15.29 16.54 8.00
CA ALA A 81 -14.00 16.79 8.66
C ALA A 81 -13.42 18.16 8.31
N GLN A 82 -13.43 18.52 7.01
CA GLN A 82 -12.98 19.83 6.54
C GLN A 82 -13.84 20.99 7.07
N LYS A 83 -15.15 20.80 7.21
CA LYS A 83 -16.06 21.80 7.81
C LYS A 83 -15.76 22.04 9.30
N GLU A 84 -15.37 21.02 10.05
CA GLU A 84 -14.95 21.13 11.46
C GLU A 84 -13.47 21.55 11.61
N GLY A 85 -12.81 21.98 10.52
CA GLY A 85 -11.44 22.52 10.53
C GLY A 85 -10.32 21.47 10.51
N ILE A 86 -10.66 20.18 10.36
CA ILE A 86 -9.70 19.08 10.25
C ILE A 86 -9.36 18.86 8.77
N TYR A 87 -8.06 18.75 8.44
CA TYR A 87 -7.63 18.37 7.08
C TYR A 87 -7.18 16.90 7.05
N PRO A 88 -8.06 15.95 6.65
CA PRO A 88 -7.80 14.52 6.80
C PRO A 88 -6.92 13.99 5.65
N LEU A 89 -5.63 14.30 5.68
CA LEU A 89 -4.67 13.94 4.62
C LEU A 89 -4.64 12.44 4.30
N LEU A 90 -4.69 11.58 5.33
CA LEU A 90 -4.72 10.12 5.17
C LEU A 90 -5.99 9.64 4.45
N SER A 91 -7.13 10.26 4.75
CA SER A 91 -8.42 9.96 4.11
C SER A 91 -8.44 10.38 2.65
N LEU A 92 -7.86 11.54 2.33
CA LEU A 92 -7.70 12.01 0.95
C LEU A 92 -6.80 11.04 0.16
N ALA A 93 -5.68 10.60 0.75
CA ALA A 93 -4.80 9.60 0.12
C ALA A 93 -5.51 8.26 -0.14
N TYR A 94 -6.30 7.74 0.82
CA TYR A 94 -7.11 6.54 0.60
C TYR A 94 -8.21 6.73 -0.46
N TYR A 95 -8.84 7.91 -0.52
CA TYR A 95 -9.87 8.23 -1.52
C TYR A 95 -9.28 8.30 -2.95
N GLU A 96 -8.10 8.91 -3.10
CA GLU A 96 -7.37 8.94 -4.38
C GLU A 96 -6.85 7.54 -4.78
N PHE A 97 -6.40 6.74 -3.81
CA PHE A 97 -5.95 5.37 -4.07
C PHE A 97 -7.13 4.46 -4.47
N ALA A 98 -8.29 4.60 -3.82
CA ALA A 98 -9.54 3.92 -4.24
C ALA A 98 -9.92 4.25 -5.69
N GLN A 99 -9.83 5.53 -6.09
CA GLN A 99 -10.03 5.91 -7.49
C GLN A 99 -9.04 5.26 -8.46
N SER A 100 -7.82 4.92 -8.03
CA SER A 100 -6.84 4.25 -8.90
C SER A 100 -7.27 2.81 -9.24
N TYR A 101 -7.92 2.11 -8.30
CA TYR A 101 -8.50 0.78 -8.53
C TYR A 101 -9.84 0.84 -9.27
N GLU A 102 -10.71 1.81 -8.95
CA GLU A 102 -11.96 2.06 -9.68
C GLU A 102 -11.73 2.21 -11.20
N LYS A 103 -10.66 2.92 -11.59
CA LYS A 103 -10.27 3.13 -13.00
C LYS A 103 -9.72 1.89 -13.71
N GLN A 104 -9.32 0.86 -12.97
CA GLN A 104 -8.80 -0.39 -13.54
C GLN A 104 -9.91 -1.40 -13.86
N GLY A 105 -11.04 -1.36 -13.14
CA GLY A 105 -12.19 -2.22 -13.36
C GLY A 105 -11.95 -3.70 -13.02
N GLY A 106 -12.99 -4.52 -13.14
CA GLY A 106 -12.99 -5.92 -12.72
C GLY A 106 -13.22 -6.10 -11.21
N LEU A 107 -13.75 -7.28 -10.86
CA LEU A 107 -14.30 -7.56 -9.51
C LEU A 107 -13.31 -7.31 -8.37
N GLU A 108 -12.07 -7.78 -8.50
CA GLU A 108 -11.02 -7.65 -7.46
C GLU A 108 -10.61 -6.19 -7.21
N ASN A 109 -10.42 -5.41 -8.29
CA ASN A 109 -10.10 -3.98 -8.18
C ASN A 109 -11.27 -3.19 -7.59
N ILE A 110 -12.52 -3.53 -7.94
CA ILE A 110 -13.70 -2.87 -7.38
C ILE A 110 -13.85 -3.20 -5.88
N GLN A 111 -13.65 -4.45 -5.47
CA GLN A 111 -13.62 -4.83 -4.04
C GLN A 111 -12.49 -4.09 -3.29
N THR A 112 -11.31 -3.97 -3.91
CA THR A 112 -10.19 -3.21 -3.36
C THR A 112 -10.51 -1.71 -3.23
N ALA A 113 -11.17 -1.12 -4.24
CA ALA A 113 -11.64 0.26 -4.19
C ALA A 113 -12.73 0.48 -3.12
N MET A 114 -13.62 -0.49 -2.90
CA MET A 114 -14.62 -0.46 -1.81
C MET A 114 -13.94 -0.39 -0.44
N VAL A 115 -12.92 -1.21 -0.20
CA VAL A 115 -12.09 -1.17 1.03
C VAL A 115 -11.43 0.20 1.22
N PHE A 116 -10.77 0.74 0.18
CA PHE A 116 -10.08 2.03 0.29
C PHE A 116 -11.03 3.23 0.44
N TYR A 117 -12.22 3.22 -0.18
CA TYR A 117 -13.24 4.25 0.11
C TYR A 117 -13.75 4.18 1.54
N GLN A 118 -13.97 2.99 2.09
CA GLN A 118 -14.39 2.83 3.48
C GLN A 118 -13.25 3.23 4.47
N TYR A 119 -11.97 2.96 4.16
CA TYR A 119 -10.85 3.55 4.92
C TYR A 119 -10.86 5.08 4.87
N ALA A 120 -11.09 5.68 3.69
CA ALA A 120 -11.17 7.15 3.56
C ALA A 120 -12.30 7.74 4.42
N LYS A 121 -13.48 7.12 4.41
CA LYS A 121 -14.62 7.48 5.24
C LYS A 121 -14.27 7.45 6.73
N GLU A 122 -13.84 6.30 7.22
CA GLU A 122 -13.65 6.04 8.66
C GLU A 122 -12.43 6.78 9.25
N THR A 123 -11.34 6.94 8.48
CA THR A 123 -10.20 7.78 8.93
C THR A 123 -10.53 9.27 8.98
N SER A 124 -11.55 9.73 8.25
CA SER A 124 -11.97 11.15 8.31
C SER A 124 -12.85 11.44 9.54
N THR A 125 -13.55 10.42 10.06
CA THR A 125 -14.45 10.58 11.20
C THR A 125 -13.80 10.33 12.57
N VAL A 126 -12.70 9.56 12.63
CA VAL A 126 -12.06 9.14 13.89
C VAL A 126 -11.68 10.31 14.83
N PHE A 127 -11.40 11.50 14.28
CA PHE A 127 -11.06 12.71 15.05
C PHE A 127 -12.23 13.71 15.23
N LEU A 128 -13.41 13.45 14.66
CA LEU A 128 -14.59 14.33 14.84
C LEU A 128 -15.13 14.30 16.29
N SER A 129 -14.91 13.19 17.00
CA SER A 129 -15.35 13.02 18.40
C SER A 129 -14.49 13.79 19.41
N THR A 130 -13.31 14.26 19.03
CA THR A 130 -12.43 15.06 19.91
C THR A 130 -12.73 16.55 19.78
N THR A 131 -13.75 17.02 20.49
CA THR A 131 -14.20 18.44 20.51
C THR A 131 -13.18 19.43 21.08
N THR A 132 -12.09 18.93 21.67
CA THR A 132 -10.89 19.73 21.98
C THR A 132 -9.88 19.50 20.85
N PRO A 133 -9.54 20.52 20.03
CA PRO A 133 -8.46 20.37 19.07
C PRO A 133 -7.16 20.04 19.81
N PRO A 134 -6.32 19.12 19.29
CA PRO A 134 -5.09 18.74 19.97
C PRO A 134 -4.23 19.97 20.17
N LYS A 135 -3.96 20.32 21.45
CA LYS A 135 -3.08 21.43 21.77
C LYS A 135 -1.69 21.08 21.26
N ILE A 136 -1.31 21.68 20.12
CA ILE A 136 0.07 21.68 19.63
C ILE A 136 0.89 22.48 20.64
N THR A 137 1.40 21.76 21.63
CA THR A 137 2.59 22.16 22.35
C THR A 137 3.74 22.01 21.37
N GLU A 138 4.60 23.02 21.25
CA GLU A 138 5.77 22.98 20.37
C GLU A 138 6.82 22.02 20.95
N GLU A 139 6.57 20.72 20.82
CA GLU A 139 7.59 19.71 21.09
C GLU A 139 8.72 19.85 20.05
N PRO A 140 9.99 19.74 20.45
CA PRO A 140 11.11 19.93 19.54
C PRO A 140 11.03 18.96 18.36
N LEU A 141 11.03 19.52 17.13
CA LEU A 141 11.01 18.74 15.89
C LEU A 141 12.15 17.72 15.89
N ILE A 142 11.82 16.43 15.96
CA ILE A 142 12.78 15.34 15.82
C ILE A 142 13.38 15.43 14.41
N PRO A 143 14.71 15.63 14.26
CA PRO A 143 15.29 15.87 12.95
C PRO A 143 15.25 14.59 12.11
N LEU A 144 14.46 14.63 11.03
CA LEU A 144 14.32 13.51 10.09
C LEU A 144 15.55 13.41 9.16
N THR A 145 16.65 12.88 9.69
CA THR A 145 17.96 12.81 9.03
C THR A 145 18.07 11.66 8.02
N THR A 146 17.36 11.77 6.91
CA THR A 146 17.62 10.95 5.72
C THR A 146 18.89 11.46 5.01
N PRO A 147 19.92 10.62 4.75
CA PRO A 147 21.11 11.07 4.05
C PRO A 147 20.82 11.38 2.58
N LEU A 148 21.01 12.64 2.18
CA LEU A 148 20.78 13.11 0.82
C LEU A 148 21.94 12.71 -0.10
N THR A 149 21.80 11.59 -0.82
CA THR A 149 22.76 11.18 -1.85
C THR A 149 22.66 12.10 -3.06
N ASN A 150 23.49 13.15 -3.10
CA ASN A 150 23.52 14.15 -4.16
C ASN A 150 23.87 13.54 -5.53
N HIS A 151 22.88 13.42 -6.42
CA HIS A 151 23.11 13.28 -7.86
C HIS A 151 22.76 14.60 -8.56
N THR A 152 23.79 15.32 -9.00
CA THR A 152 23.66 16.51 -9.86
C THR A 152 24.53 16.31 -11.10
N VAL A 153 23.90 16.30 -12.28
CA VAL A 153 24.58 16.16 -13.58
C VAL A 153 24.70 17.53 -14.26
N PRO A 154 25.90 17.95 -14.69
CA PRO A 154 26.09 18.98 -15.70
C PRO A 154 26.33 18.34 -17.09
N GLN A 155 25.86 18.98 -18.16
CA GLN A 155 25.92 18.45 -19.53
C GLN A 155 26.61 19.41 -20.51
N ASN A 156 27.58 18.89 -21.28
CA ASN A 156 28.24 19.47 -22.46
C ASN A 156 29.12 20.74 -22.21
N THR A 157 30.08 21.14 -23.07
CA THR A 157 30.21 20.88 -24.53
C THR A 157 31.68 20.95 -25.02
N THR A 158 31.94 20.32 -26.19
CA THR A 158 33.01 20.60 -27.18
C THR A 158 34.39 19.91 -27.03
N SER A 159 34.89 19.38 -28.16
CA SER A 159 36.21 18.77 -28.34
C SER A 159 37.10 19.59 -29.30
N PRO A 160 38.43 19.38 -29.25
CA PRO A 160 39.30 19.44 -30.43
C PRO A 160 40.02 18.10 -30.69
N VAL A 161 40.97 18.09 -31.63
CA VAL A 161 41.70 16.92 -32.19
C VAL A 161 43.20 17.29 -32.29
N GLN A 162 44.22 16.47 -32.55
CA GLN A 162 44.30 15.22 -33.34
C GLN A 162 45.53 14.33 -32.94
N GLN A 163 45.81 13.33 -33.78
CA GLN A 163 46.93 12.38 -33.87
C GLN A 163 48.35 12.98 -33.65
N GLU A 164 49.42 12.25 -33.28
CA GLU A 164 49.64 10.81 -32.94
C GLU A 164 50.84 10.66 -31.94
N THR A 165 51.77 9.67 -31.85
CA THR A 165 52.23 8.54 -32.70
C THR A 165 53.02 7.49 -31.89
N SER A 166 53.07 6.22 -32.37
CA SER A 166 54.11 5.19 -32.16
C SER A 166 54.58 4.74 -30.74
N GLY A 167 54.53 3.43 -30.46
CA GLY A 167 55.33 2.80 -29.39
C GLY A 167 54.75 1.51 -28.77
N TYR A 168 55.00 0.35 -29.40
CA TYR A 168 54.63 -0.99 -28.86
C TYR A 168 55.90 -1.82 -28.59
N PRO A 169 55.87 -2.76 -27.60
CA PRO A 169 55.53 -4.14 -27.95
C PRO A 169 54.51 -4.82 -26.99
N ILE A 170 53.85 -5.86 -27.51
CA ILE A 170 52.87 -6.71 -26.80
C ILE A 170 53.49 -8.11 -26.57
N PRO A 171 53.38 -8.71 -25.37
CA PRO A 171 53.41 -10.16 -25.21
C PRO A 171 52.00 -10.73 -25.43
N LEU A 172 51.84 -11.55 -26.47
CA LEU A 172 50.54 -11.94 -27.02
C LEU A 172 50.19 -13.39 -26.62
N ILE A 173 49.13 -13.58 -25.84
CA ILE A 173 48.46 -14.87 -25.68
C ILE A 173 46.98 -14.67 -26.03
N ALA A 174 46.57 -15.30 -27.13
CA ALA A 174 45.21 -15.20 -27.64
C ALA A 174 44.44 -16.51 -27.44
N GLY A 175 43.13 -16.36 -27.21
CA GLY A 175 42.16 -17.30 -27.76
C GLY A 175 41.58 -18.34 -26.79
N THR A 176 40.25 -18.31 -26.73
CA THR A 176 39.36 -19.43 -26.35
C THR A 176 39.33 -19.78 -24.84
N LEU A 177 38.28 -20.41 -24.30
CA LEU A 177 37.08 -20.95 -24.96
C LEU A 177 35.84 -20.81 -24.07
N VAL A 178 34.66 -20.68 -24.68
CA VAL A 178 33.36 -20.71 -24.01
C VAL A 178 33.09 -22.11 -23.43
N ILE A 179 33.47 -22.35 -22.17
CA ILE A 179 33.24 -23.61 -21.43
C ILE A 179 32.61 -23.34 -20.06
N GLY A 180 31.48 -22.62 -20.06
CA GLY A 180 30.65 -22.41 -18.87
C GLY A 180 29.24 -23.00 -18.95
N LEU A 181 28.75 -23.31 -20.18
CA LEU A 181 27.32 -23.52 -20.44
C LEU A 181 26.93 -24.96 -20.86
N LEU A 182 27.86 -25.92 -20.80
CA LEU A 182 27.60 -27.33 -21.18
C LEU A 182 27.73 -28.34 -20.02
N LEU A 183 28.35 -27.98 -18.90
CA LEU A 183 28.49 -28.89 -17.75
C LEU A 183 27.22 -28.98 -16.88
N GLY A 184 26.29 -28.03 -17.00
CA GLY A 184 25.03 -28.02 -16.24
C GLY A 184 23.99 -29.06 -16.70
N PHE A 185 24.10 -29.62 -17.91
CA PHE A 185 23.02 -30.41 -18.52
C PHE A 185 23.18 -31.94 -18.38
N ILE A 186 24.23 -32.42 -17.71
CA ILE A 186 24.54 -33.86 -17.57
C ILE A 186 24.28 -34.39 -16.15
N ALA A 187 24.28 -33.52 -15.13
CA ALA A 187 24.08 -33.91 -13.73
C ALA A 187 22.61 -34.22 -13.35
N GLY A 188 21.64 -33.93 -14.24
CA GLY A 188 20.20 -33.91 -13.92
C GLY A 188 19.39 -35.18 -14.19
N ARG A 189 20.00 -36.36 -14.44
CA ARG A 189 19.22 -37.57 -14.80
C ARG A 189 19.86 -38.92 -14.43
N LYS A 190 19.88 -39.28 -13.14
CA LYS A 190 19.83 -40.69 -12.68
C LYS A 190 19.63 -40.88 -11.16
N THR A 191 18.37 -40.92 -10.74
CA THR A 191 17.75 -41.96 -9.89
C THR A 191 16.27 -41.94 -10.19
#